data_AF-A0A2H0GBG3-F1
#
_entry.id   AF-A0A2H0GBG3-F1
#
_cell.length_a   1.000
_cell.length_b   1.000
_cell.length_c   1.000
_cell.angle_alpha   90.00
_cell.angle_beta   90.00
_cell.angle_gamma   90.00
#
_symmetry.space_group_name_H-M   'P 1'
#
loop_
_entity.id
_entity.type
_entity.pdbx_description
1 polymer ?
#
loop_
_entity_poly.entity_id
_entity_poly.type
_entity_poly.pdbx_seq_one_letter_code
_entity_poly.pdbx_strand_id
1 'polypeptide(L)'
;MKKNNLFLVVFLLLVATLSAQVNFNVLTPSSLANSYQFTYAKPIDAWSTPDMTDTANAITGQLVFVDDGTIADSLGCDSLVNGTQVNGNIAVVYRGSCQFGTKALRAQNAGAIGVIIINNTAGIFNMFGGNDGINVTIPTIMISQADGMLLRNDILQNNVTAFLGSKIGKFANDVGAYKKDIVQKQYYAEPTIFQFAFSSSVNVPFGLWVRNFGNQNQTNVLVSVNLIKNGNILFSNSSTINSLNSGDSIFVSLGSYGISLSNGLHSIIYTITPQNADEDNLDNTLVANFNMTDGVGNYILSYASVDSITLKPQSNSFLFTADEVCIAYTPPQSLMFDVVATGLTFPAFSADTYSITGKSVTTYVYEWGDYFTDINDPNYGFSNVSLQSMGVFNYSNNNQEGIPVFIPFINSVYIDTYFNKRYIFCVQSDNQDLMFGIDSKLDYTTNQNTFLQPLFLLKNGNSFSQLPLNYVSSISISFDILTSITDKEDINALKPFPNPANDRIEIPFYNVFDIAHLEIFDVTGKVVTTKMLRFKFDKKLSVDVSSLENGIYIFKIKLDANQTASSFKVMIQR
;
A
#
# COMPACT_ATOMS: atom_id res chain seq x y z
N MET A 1 52.87 12.85 -7.61
CA MET A 1 52.42 13.68 -6.46
C MET A 1 50.93 13.41 -6.27
N LYS A 2 50.57 12.80 -5.14
CA LYS A 2 49.20 12.42 -4.79
C LYS A 2 48.34 13.67 -4.58
N LYS A 3 47.20 13.78 -5.26
CA LYS A 3 46.10 14.68 -4.86
C LYS A 3 45.06 13.81 -4.14
N ASN A 4 45.02 13.92 -2.82
CA ASN A 4 43.97 13.36 -1.99
C ASN A 4 42.69 14.18 -2.23
N ASN A 5 41.68 13.59 -2.86
CA ASN A 5 40.32 14.09 -2.79
C ASN A 5 39.68 13.52 -1.53
N LEU A 6 39.43 14.41 -0.57
CA LEU A 6 38.73 14.13 0.67
C LEU A 6 37.27 13.83 0.34
N PHE A 7 36.89 12.56 0.36
CA PHE A 7 35.49 12.13 0.33
C PHE A 7 34.84 12.50 1.67
N LEU A 8 33.88 13.42 1.64
CA LEU A 8 33.01 13.68 2.76
C LEU A 8 32.00 12.52 2.83
N VAL A 9 32.32 11.49 3.61
CA VAL A 9 31.36 10.45 3.97
C VAL A 9 30.35 11.11 4.92
N VAL A 10 29.20 11.49 4.38
CA VAL A 10 28.03 11.84 5.19
C VAL A 10 27.55 10.54 5.82
N PHE A 11 28.04 10.26 7.02
CA PHE A 11 27.44 9.28 7.91
C PHE A 11 26.04 9.82 8.23
N LEU A 12 25.02 9.24 7.60
CA LEU A 12 23.63 9.47 8.01
C LEU A 12 23.52 8.89 9.42
N LEU A 13 23.73 9.72 10.45
CA LEU A 13 23.29 9.39 11.79
C LEU A 13 21.80 9.14 11.68
N LEU A 14 21.40 7.87 11.76
CA LEU A 14 20.03 7.47 12.01
C LEU A 14 19.71 7.97 13.42
N VAL A 15 19.34 9.25 13.54
CA VAL A 15 18.67 9.74 14.74
C VAL A 15 17.37 8.95 14.76
N ALA A 16 17.31 7.93 15.61
CA ALA A 16 16.05 7.31 15.99
C ALA A 16 15.22 8.42 16.62
N THR A 17 14.43 9.11 15.80
CA THR A 17 13.32 9.91 16.30
C THR A 17 12.43 8.90 17.00
N LEU A 18 12.45 8.92 18.34
CA LEU A 18 11.40 8.35 19.17
C LEU A 18 10.09 9.00 18.73
N SER A 19 9.42 8.40 17.75
CA SER A 19 8.01 8.70 17.51
C SER A 19 7.27 8.08 18.67
N ALA A 20 7.09 8.82 19.76
CA ALA A 20 6.14 8.42 20.77
C ALA A 20 4.77 8.40 20.11
N GLN A 21 4.20 7.21 19.92
CA GLN A 21 2.87 7.08 19.36
C GLN A 21 1.88 7.54 20.41
N VAL A 22 1.12 8.57 20.06
CA VAL A 22 -0.06 8.98 20.80
C VAL A 22 -1.10 7.88 20.60
N ASN A 23 -1.67 7.37 21.69
CA ASN A 23 -2.70 6.35 21.66
C ASN A 23 -4.02 6.92 22.16
N PHE A 24 -5.13 6.41 21.63
CA PHE A 24 -6.46 6.56 22.20
C PHE A 24 -7.05 5.17 22.42
N ASN A 25 -7.06 4.75 23.68
CA ASN A 25 -7.48 3.41 24.07
C ASN A 25 -8.68 3.53 24.99
N VAL A 26 -9.76 2.83 24.66
CA VAL A 26 -10.82 2.56 25.66
C VAL A 26 -10.31 1.43 26.54
N LEU A 27 -10.32 1.64 27.85
CA LEU A 27 -9.82 0.69 28.83
C LEU A 27 -10.96 -0.14 29.43
N THR A 28 -12.12 0.50 29.65
CA THR A 28 -13.32 -0.14 30.16
C THR A 28 -14.57 0.39 29.45
N PRO A 29 -15.64 -0.41 29.33
CA PRO A 29 -15.73 -1.82 29.72
C PRO A 29 -14.88 -2.72 28.80
N SER A 30 -14.53 -3.94 29.24
CA SER A 30 -13.72 -4.87 28.44
C SER A 30 -14.34 -5.24 27.09
N SER A 31 -15.67 -5.13 26.96
CA SER A 31 -16.40 -5.31 25.69
C SER A 31 -16.10 -4.24 24.65
N LEU A 32 -15.64 -3.06 25.09
CA LEU A 32 -15.25 -1.93 24.24
C LEU A 32 -13.74 -1.66 24.33
N ALA A 33 -12.99 -2.44 25.11
CA ALA A 33 -11.57 -2.22 25.30
C ALA A 33 -10.81 -2.47 23.99
N ASN A 34 -10.31 -1.39 23.39
CA ASN A 34 -9.61 -1.42 22.12
C ASN A 34 -8.85 -0.11 21.89
N SER A 35 -7.89 -0.15 20.97
CA SER A 35 -7.30 1.04 20.37
C SER A 35 -8.20 1.55 19.24
N TYR A 36 -8.59 2.82 19.29
CA TYR A 36 -9.45 3.44 18.28
C TYR A 36 -8.64 4.32 17.33
N GLN A 37 -9.07 4.43 16.07
CA GLN A 37 -8.43 5.33 15.12
C GLN A 37 -8.87 6.77 15.40
N PHE A 38 -7.91 7.70 15.32
CA PHE A 38 -8.17 9.11 15.59
C PHE A 38 -7.19 10.01 14.84
N THR A 39 -7.59 11.27 14.68
CA THR A 39 -6.68 12.40 14.46
C THR A 39 -6.64 13.25 15.72
N TYR A 40 -5.59 14.03 15.93
CA TYR A 40 -5.49 14.91 17.08
C TYR A 40 -5.03 16.31 16.68
N ALA A 41 -5.47 17.29 17.44
CA ALA A 41 -5.13 18.69 17.28
C ALA A 41 -3.63 18.92 17.51
N LYS A 42 -2.98 19.64 16.58
CA LYS A 42 -1.56 19.97 16.62
C LYS A 42 -1.34 21.48 16.50
N PRO A 43 -0.24 22.01 17.05
CA PRO A 43 0.06 23.43 16.95
C PRO A 43 0.11 23.99 15.52
N ILE A 44 0.54 23.18 14.55
CA ILE A 44 0.58 23.57 13.13
C ILE A 44 -0.80 23.87 12.53
N ASP A 45 -1.88 23.35 13.13
CA ASP A 45 -3.26 23.50 12.65
C ASP A 45 -4.04 24.58 13.44
N ALA A 46 -3.33 25.58 13.96
CA ALA A 46 -3.87 26.70 14.78
C ALA A 46 -4.43 26.28 16.15
N TRP A 47 -3.74 25.36 16.83
CA TRP A 47 -4.05 24.93 18.19
C TRP A 47 -2.95 25.31 19.19
N SER A 48 -3.32 25.41 20.48
CA SER A 48 -2.35 25.45 21.59
C SER A 48 -2.42 24.18 22.45
N THR A 49 -2.90 23.08 21.88
CA THR A 49 -3.02 21.79 22.57
C THR A 49 -1.65 21.28 23.01
N PRO A 50 -1.59 20.53 24.12
CA PRO A 50 -0.33 19.99 24.62
C PRO A 50 0.28 19.00 23.63
N ASP A 51 1.61 18.85 23.68
CA ASP A 51 2.31 17.85 22.89
C ASP A 51 1.99 16.46 23.44
N MET A 52 1.13 15.74 22.72
CA MET A 52 0.66 14.41 23.10
C MET A 52 1.75 13.33 23.03
N THR A 53 2.89 13.62 22.40
CA THR A 53 4.05 12.74 22.37
C THR A 53 4.81 12.75 23.70
N ASP A 54 4.65 13.80 24.49
CA ASP A 54 5.15 13.87 25.87
C ASP A 54 4.24 13.08 26.81
N THR A 55 4.84 12.13 27.51
CA THR A 55 4.21 11.25 28.49
C THR A 55 3.58 12.02 29.66
N ALA A 56 4.11 13.21 30.00
CA ALA A 56 3.55 14.06 31.06
C ALA A 56 2.17 14.62 30.70
N ASN A 57 1.83 14.68 29.40
CA ASN A 57 0.56 15.19 28.90
C ASN A 57 -0.49 14.08 28.69
N ALA A 58 -0.16 12.83 29.01
CA ALA A 58 -1.08 11.72 28.84
C ALA A 58 -2.18 11.74 29.93
N ILE A 59 -3.43 11.54 29.52
CA ILE A 59 -4.60 11.59 30.40
C ILE A 59 -5.33 10.26 30.43
N THR A 60 -5.98 9.96 31.56
CA THR A 60 -6.97 8.89 31.69
C THR A 60 -8.20 9.47 32.37
N GLY A 61 -9.39 9.23 31.82
CA GLY A 61 -10.62 9.77 32.38
C GLY A 61 -11.88 9.10 31.82
N GLN A 62 -13.01 9.38 32.47
CA GLN A 62 -14.31 8.95 31.97
C GLN A 62 -14.69 9.77 30.75
N LEU A 63 -15.32 9.11 29.77
CA LEU A 63 -15.94 9.79 28.64
C LEU A 63 -17.32 10.29 29.06
N VAL A 64 -17.59 11.58 28.82
CA VAL A 64 -18.86 12.23 29.18
C VAL A 64 -19.34 13.09 28.01
N PHE A 65 -20.54 12.83 27.50
CA PHE A 65 -21.15 13.72 26.52
C PHE A 65 -21.43 15.09 27.12
N VAL A 66 -21.09 16.14 26.39
CA VAL A 66 -21.42 17.51 26.81
C VAL A 66 -22.89 17.81 26.56
N ASP A 67 -23.46 18.69 27.36
CA ASP A 67 -24.80 19.25 27.14
C ASP A 67 -24.67 20.76 27.11
N ASP A 68 -25.00 21.39 25.98
CA ASP A 68 -25.00 22.85 25.80
C ASP A 68 -26.40 23.47 25.99
N GLY A 69 -27.37 22.69 26.48
CA GLY A 69 -28.74 23.12 26.73
C GLY A 69 -29.58 23.30 25.47
N THR A 70 -29.05 22.94 24.30
CA THR A 70 -29.77 23.03 23.02
C THR A 70 -30.48 21.70 22.68
N ILE A 71 -31.38 21.75 21.70
CA ILE A 71 -32.06 20.55 21.19
C ILE A 71 -31.06 19.66 20.41
N ALA A 72 -29.99 20.25 19.89
CA ALA A 72 -28.99 19.52 19.14
C ALA A 72 -28.09 18.74 20.09
N ASP A 73 -28.03 17.43 19.89
CA ASP A 73 -27.33 16.54 20.81
C ASP A 73 -25.82 16.80 20.84
N SER A 74 -25.34 17.18 22.04
CA SER A 74 -23.93 17.23 22.40
C SER A 74 -23.02 17.98 21.42
N LEU A 75 -23.50 19.09 20.83
CA LEU A 75 -22.69 19.89 19.91
C LEU A 75 -21.63 20.71 20.65
N GLY A 76 -21.91 21.20 21.86
CA GLY A 76 -20.95 22.02 22.63
C GLY A 76 -20.68 23.38 21.99
N CYS A 77 -21.68 23.96 21.31
CA CYS A 77 -21.53 25.27 20.67
C CYS A 77 -21.76 26.42 21.66
N ASP A 78 -22.66 26.20 22.62
CA ASP A 78 -22.97 27.13 23.70
C ASP A 78 -22.29 26.73 25.01
N SER A 79 -22.52 27.50 26.07
CA SER A 79 -22.02 27.20 27.41
C SER A 79 -22.61 25.87 27.91
N LEU A 80 -21.76 25.00 28.45
CA LEU A 80 -22.18 23.68 28.89
C LEU A 80 -23.00 23.75 30.19
N VAL A 81 -24.21 23.18 30.18
CA VAL A 81 -25.11 23.12 31.34
C VAL A 81 -24.77 21.95 32.28
N ASN A 82 -24.07 20.94 31.78
CA ASN A 82 -23.64 19.78 32.55
C ASN A 82 -22.18 19.84 33.02
N GLY A 83 -21.64 21.04 33.24
CA GLY A 83 -20.23 21.24 33.60
C GLY A 83 -19.76 20.45 34.83
N THR A 84 -20.63 20.14 35.79
CA THR A 84 -20.29 19.30 36.95
C THR A 84 -19.97 17.85 36.58
N GLN A 85 -20.58 17.32 35.52
CA GLN A 85 -20.29 15.98 34.99
C GLN A 85 -19.02 15.98 34.14
N VAL A 86 -18.76 17.09 33.43
CA VAL A 86 -17.61 17.25 32.54
C VAL A 86 -16.31 17.53 33.30
N ASN A 87 -16.38 18.24 34.42
CA ASN A 87 -15.20 18.63 35.21
C ASN A 87 -14.37 17.41 35.65
N GLY A 88 -13.09 17.39 35.28
CA GLY A 88 -12.16 16.28 35.56
C GLY A 88 -12.27 15.10 34.60
N ASN A 89 -13.17 15.14 33.62
CA ASN A 89 -13.44 14.05 32.67
C ASN A 89 -13.09 14.45 31.23
N ILE A 90 -13.13 13.47 30.32
CA ILE A 90 -12.91 13.68 28.89
C ILE A 90 -14.28 13.99 28.26
N ALA A 91 -14.43 15.20 27.76
CA ALA A 91 -15.66 15.66 27.11
C ALA A 91 -15.81 15.01 25.72
N VAL A 92 -17.02 14.54 25.41
CA VAL A 92 -17.37 13.98 24.10
C VAL A 92 -18.39 14.89 23.42
N VAL A 93 -18.10 15.29 22.19
CA VAL A 93 -18.93 16.21 21.40
C VAL A 93 -19.12 15.71 19.98
N TYR A 94 -20.20 16.09 19.32
CA TYR A 94 -20.38 15.84 17.89
C TYR A 94 -19.86 17.01 17.05
N ARG A 95 -19.28 16.68 15.89
CA ARG A 95 -19.06 17.65 14.82
C ARG A 95 -20.40 18.19 14.33
N GLY A 96 -20.47 19.49 14.09
CA GLY A 96 -21.69 20.16 13.66
C GLY A 96 -21.49 21.63 13.34
N SER A 97 -22.45 22.45 13.76
CA SER A 97 -22.65 23.85 13.34
C SER A 97 -21.59 24.87 13.79
N CYS A 98 -20.71 24.54 14.74
CA CYS A 98 -19.68 25.43 15.26
C CYS A 98 -18.26 24.84 15.10
N GLN A 99 -17.25 25.71 15.21
CA GLN A 99 -15.84 25.36 15.00
C GLN A 99 -15.31 24.39 16.06
N PHE A 100 -14.33 23.56 15.70
CA PHE A 100 -13.71 22.59 16.60
C PHE A 100 -13.08 23.24 17.83
N GLY A 101 -12.33 24.34 17.64
CA GLY A 101 -11.72 25.09 18.74
C GLY A 101 -12.76 25.65 19.72
N THR A 102 -13.90 26.14 19.22
CA THR A 102 -14.98 26.64 20.08
C THR A 102 -15.51 25.53 20.98
N LYS A 103 -15.79 24.35 20.42
CA LYS A 103 -16.27 23.18 21.18
C LYS A 103 -15.28 22.79 22.28
N ALA A 104 -14.00 22.69 21.91
CA ALA A 104 -12.97 22.29 22.85
C ALA A 104 -12.74 23.34 23.95
N LEU A 105 -12.80 24.64 23.62
CA LEU A 105 -12.68 25.72 24.59
C LEU A 105 -13.87 25.74 25.58
N ARG A 106 -15.10 25.45 25.12
CA ARG A 106 -16.27 25.34 26.01
C ARG A 106 -16.15 24.16 26.97
N ALA A 107 -15.72 23.01 26.49
CA ALA A 107 -15.44 21.85 27.33
C ALA A 107 -14.31 22.13 28.34
N GLN A 108 -13.22 22.76 27.91
CA GLN A 108 -12.13 23.19 28.79
C GLN A 108 -12.61 24.13 29.89
N ASN A 109 -13.42 25.15 29.54
CA ASN A 109 -13.96 26.09 30.52
C ASN A 109 -14.93 25.44 31.51
N ALA A 110 -15.52 24.30 31.15
CA ALA A 110 -16.31 23.45 32.05
C ALA A 110 -15.46 22.47 32.88
N GLY A 111 -14.13 22.52 32.75
CA GLY A 111 -13.18 21.71 33.53
C GLY A 111 -12.82 20.37 32.89
N ALA A 112 -13.14 20.14 31.62
CA ALA A 112 -12.70 18.93 30.93
C ALA A 112 -11.18 18.82 30.91
N ILE A 113 -10.66 17.60 31.04
CA ILE A 113 -9.21 17.32 30.94
C ILE A 113 -8.78 16.88 29.54
N GLY A 114 -9.75 16.65 28.64
CA GLY A 114 -9.55 16.33 27.24
C GLY A 114 -10.87 16.35 26.47
N VAL A 115 -10.80 16.31 25.13
CA VAL A 115 -11.98 16.41 24.25
C VAL A 115 -11.90 15.37 23.13
N ILE A 116 -13.00 14.68 22.89
CA ILE A 116 -13.22 13.78 21.75
C ILE A 116 -14.33 14.35 20.88
N ILE A 117 -14.01 14.65 19.62
CA ILE A 117 -14.96 15.10 18.61
C ILE A 117 -15.34 13.90 17.73
N ILE A 118 -16.60 13.49 17.79
CA ILE A 118 -17.14 12.46 16.90
C ILE A 118 -17.49 13.09 15.55
N ASN A 119 -16.89 12.62 14.48
CA ASN A 119 -17.22 13.07 13.14
C ASN A 119 -18.67 12.69 12.76
N ASN A 120 -19.31 13.50 11.92
CA ASN A 120 -20.69 13.29 11.46
C ASN A 120 -20.78 12.78 10.00
N THR A 121 -19.64 12.55 9.37
CA THR A 121 -19.50 11.92 8.04
C THR A 121 -18.56 10.71 8.13
N ALA A 122 -18.49 9.92 7.06
CA ALA A 122 -17.55 8.80 6.99
C ALA A 122 -16.08 9.30 7.02
N GLY A 123 -15.23 8.55 7.71
CA GLY A 123 -13.80 8.86 7.86
C GLY A 123 -13.45 9.77 9.04
N ILE A 124 -12.16 10.05 9.18
CA ILE A 124 -11.57 11.00 10.13
C ILE A 124 -10.76 12.04 9.36
N PHE A 125 -10.76 13.28 9.84
CA PHE A 125 -10.11 14.40 9.16
C PHE A 125 -9.22 15.17 10.14
N ASN A 126 -8.28 15.96 9.61
CA ASN A 126 -7.54 16.90 10.45
C ASN A 126 -8.49 18.01 10.93
N MET A 127 -8.35 18.43 12.18
CA MET A 127 -9.14 19.50 12.76
C MET A 127 -8.34 20.79 12.73
N PHE A 128 -8.84 21.82 12.05
CA PHE A 128 -8.30 23.18 12.19
C PHE A 128 -8.89 23.86 13.43
N GLY A 129 -8.06 24.52 14.21
CA GLY A 129 -8.45 25.16 15.48
C GLY A 129 -9.43 26.32 15.34
N GLY A 130 -9.50 26.92 14.16
CA GLY A 130 -10.34 28.09 13.93
C GLY A 130 -9.90 29.25 14.83
N ASN A 131 -10.86 30.08 15.25
CA ASN A 131 -10.55 31.29 16.02
C ASN A 131 -10.17 30.98 17.48
N ASP A 132 -10.73 29.92 18.05
CA ASP A 132 -10.63 29.62 19.47
C ASP A 132 -9.56 28.58 19.81
N GLY A 133 -9.08 27.81 18.82
CA GLY A 133 -8.13 26.70 19.03
C GLY A 133 -6.83 27.11 19.71
N ILE A 134 -6.38 28.35 19.52
CA ILE A 134 -5.18 28.90 20.18
C ILE A 134 -5.34 29.08 21.70
N ASN A 135 -6.57 29.02 22.22
CA ASN A 135 -6.86 29.10 23.66
C ASN A 135 -7.14 27.73 24.30
N VAL A 136 -7.07 26.66 23.52
CA VAL A 136 -7.31 25.28 23.99
C VAL A 136 -5.98 24.67 24.40
N THR A 137 -5.86 24.32 25.67
CA THR A 137 -4.66 23.76 26.33
C THR A 137 -4.87 22.34 26.84
N ILE A 138 -5.96 21.68 26.43
CA ILE A 138 -6.25 20.28 26.75
C ILE A 138 -6.16 19.39 25.49
N PRO A 139 -5.78 18.11 25.62
CA PRO A 139 -5.79 17.15 24.53
C PRO A 139 -7.13 17.14 23.77
N THR A 140 -7.09 17.26 22.44
CA THR A 140 -8.30 17.26 21.61
C THR A 140 -8.12 16.32 20.41
N ILE A 141 -9.00 15.34 20.27
CA ILE A 141 -8.96 14.33 19.19
C ILE A 141 -10.27 14.27 18.42
N MET A 142 -10.23 13.69 17.21
CA MET A 142 -11.40 13.31 16.44
C MET A 142 -11.40 11.80 16.18
N ILE A 143 -12.57 11.19 16.36
CA ILE A 143 -12.83 9.79 15.98
C ILE A 143 -13.90 9.71 14.90
N SER A 144 -14.01 8.54 14.27
CA SER A 144 -14.99 8.32 13.20
C SER A 144 -16.43 8.32 13.73
N GLN A 145 -17.39 8.57 12.85
CA GLN A 145 -18.82 8.43 13.17
C GLN A 145 -19.14 7.02 13.68
N ALA A 146 -18.56 5.99 13.04
CA ALA A 146 -18.79 4.59 13.39
C ALA A 146 -18.29 4.27 14.80
N ASP A 147 -17.07 4.70 15.16
CA ASP A 147 -16.52 4.51 16.50
C ASP A 147 -17.34 5.26 17.56
N GLY A 148 -17.75 6.49 17.25
CA GLY A 148 -18.63 7.27 18.12
C GLY A 148 -19.98 6.58 18.36
N MET A 149 -20.56 5.96 17.32
CA MET A 149 -21.80 5.17 17.45
C MET A 149 -21.60 3.92 18.32
N LEU A 150 -20.46 3.24 18.19
CA LEU A 150 -20.14 2.06 19.00
C LEU A 150 -20.02 2.41 20.49
N LEU A 151 -19.44 3.55 20.82
CA LEU A 151 -19.19 3.96 22.21
C LEU A 151 -20.39 4.66 22.87
N ARG A 152 -21.31 5.22 22.08
CA ARG A 152 -22.31 6.19 22.55
C ARG A 152 -23.13 5.72 23.76
N ASN A 153 -23.71 4.53 23.69
CA ASN A 153 -24.66 4.08 24.71
C ASN A 153 -23.97 3.90 26.07
N ASP A 154 -22.76 3.34 26.07
CA ASP A 154 -21.95 3.14 27.27
C ASP A 154 -21.43 4.48 27.83
N ILE A 155 -21.11 5.46 26.98
CA ILE A 155 -20.75 6.82 27.39
C ILE A 155 -21.93 7.50 28.10
N LEU A 156 -23.15 7.39 27.56
CA LEU A 156 -24.36 7.97 28.20
C LEU A 156 -24.64 7.36 29.58
N GLN A 157 -24.13 6.16 29.84
CA GLN A 157 -24.18 5.50 31.15
C GLN A 157 -22.95 5.78 32.03
N ASN A 158 -21.97 6.57 31.54
CA ASN A 158 -20.68 6.87 32.18
C ASN A 158 -19.82 5.63 32.48
N ASN A 159 -19.96 4.57 31.69
CA ASN A 159 -19.25 3.30 31.90
C ASN A 159 -17.93 3.20 31.12
N VAL A 160 -17.57 4.24 30.35
CA VAL A 160 -16.40 4.22 29.47
C VAL A 160 -15.25 5.03 30.05
N THR A 161 -14.14 4.35 30.37
CA THR A 161 -12.86 4.98 30.72
C THR A 161 -11.93 4.89 29.53
N ALA A 162 -11.26 5.99 29.19
CA ALA A 162 -10.28 6.00 28.11
C ALA A 162 -8.94 6.59 28.55
N PHE A 163 -7.87 6.15 27.87
CA PHE A 163 -6.54 6.72 27.90
C PHE A 163 -6.28 7.49 26.61
N LEU A 164 -5.68 8.67 26.72
CA LEU A 164 -5.25 9.49 25.60
C LEU A 164 -3.84 10.04 25.86
N GLY A 165 -2.87 9.67 25.02
CA GLY A 165 -1.50 10.17 25.10
C GLY A 165 -0.43 9.13 24.78
N SER A 166 0.84 9.49 24.98
CA SER A 166 1.97 8.56 24.87
C SER A 166 1.99 7.58 26.04
N LYS A 167 2.08 6.28 25.75
CA LYS A 167 2.20 5.22 26.77
C LYS A 167 3.65 4.94 27.21
N ILE A 168 4.64 5.53 26.54
CA ILE A 168 6.06 5.26 26.79
C ILE A 168 6.41 5.58 28.25
N GLY A 169 7.10 4.66 28.92
CA GLY A 169 7.52 4.76 30.32
C GLY A 169 6.38 4.75 31.35
N LYS A 170 5.11 4.72 30.94
CA LYS A 170 3.96 4.78 31.85
C LYS A 170 3.82 3.50 32.68
N PHE A 171 3.95 2.35 32.05
CA PHE A 171 3.82 1.04 32.68
C PHE A 171 5.17 0.45 33.08
N ALA A 172 5.20 -0.48 34.02
CA ALA A 172 6.43 -1.15 34.40
C ALA A 172 6.88 -2.13 33.30
N ASN A 173 5.97 -3.02 32.89
CA ASN A 173 6.16 -3.95 31.78
C ASN A 173 5.14 -3.65 30.67
N ASP A 174 5.66 -3.26 29.51
CA ASP A 174 4.86 -3.00 28.32
C ASP A 174 5.76 -3.27 27.11
N VAL A 175 5.56 -4.43 26.48
CA VAL A 175 6.25 -4.82 25.25
C VAL A 175 5.24 -5.06 24.15
N GLY A 176 5.43 -4.34 23.05
CA GLY A 176 4.49 -4.42 21.95
C GLY A 176 5.13 -4.04 20.64
N ALA A 177 4.28 -3.88 19.65
CA ALA A 177 4.67 -3.40 18.34
C ALA A 177 3.55 -2.52 17.78
N TYR A 178 3.93 -1.59 16.93
CA TYR A 178 2.97 -0.80 16.16
C TYR A 178 2.59 -1.52 14.86
N LYS A 179 1.49 -1.12 14.22
CA LYS A 179 1.13 -1.62 12.88
C LYS A 179 2.25 -1.45 11.85
N LYS A 180 3.05 -0.39 11.97
CA LYS A 180 4.20 -0.10 11.09
C LYS A 180 5.38 -1.02 11.28
N ASP A 181 5.43 -1.73 12.40
CA ASP A 181 6.57 -2.51 12.86
C ASP A 181 6.56 -3.94 12.30
N ILE A 182 5.46 -4.41 11.72
CA ILE A 182 5.34 -5.77 11.19
C ILE A 182 5.70 -5.85 9.72
N VAL A 183 6.31 -6.97 9.33
CA VAL A 183 6.41 -7.39 7.94
C VAL A 183 5.06 -8.00 7.54
N GLN A 184 4.41 -7.40 6.57
CA GLN A 184 3.25 -7.98 5.90
C GLN A 184 3.64 -8.47 4.50
N LYS A 185 2.75 -9.20 3.83
CA LYS A 185 2.97 -9.57 2.43
C LYS A 185 3.12 -8.32 1.56
N GLN A 186 3.97 -8.37 0.52
CA GLN A 186 4.23 -7.21 -0.33
C GLN A 186 2.96 -6.63 -0.95
N TYR A 187 2.04 -7.50 -1.36
CA TYR A 187 0.73 -7.12 -1.86
C TYR A 187 -0.34 -7.75 -0.96
N TYR A 188 -1.27 -6.94 -0.46
CA TYR A 188 -2.42 -7.43 0.30
C TYR A 188 -3.26 -8.36 -0.57
N ALA A 189 -3.65 -7.95 -1.77
CA ALA A 189 -4.27 -8.82 -2.76
C ALA A 189 -3.24 -9.20 -3.83
N GLU A 190 -3.12 -10.48 -4.18
CA GLU A 190 -2.25 -10.92 -5.28
C GLU A 190 -2.84 -12.10 -6.05
N PRO A 191 -2.78 -12.07 -7.39
CA PRO A 191 -3.16 -13.21 -8.22
C PRO A 191 -2.37 -14.48 -7.91
N THR A 192 -3.06 -15.61 -7.73
CA THR A 192 -2.40 -16.92 -7.51
C THR A 192 -1.46 -17.29 -8.65
N ILE A 193 -1.75 -16.83 -9.87
CA ILE A 193 -0.94 -17.07 -11.07
C ILE A 193 0.47 -16.51 -10.98
N PHE A 194 0.69 -15.48 -10.15
CA PHE A 194 2.02 -14.88 -9.96
C PHE A 194 2.97 -15.76 -9.15
N GLN A 195 2.45 -16.82 -8.53
CA GLN A 195 3.25 -17.84 -7.85
C GLN A 195 3.93 -18.82 -8.82
N PHE A 196 3.52 -18.84 -10.09
CA PHE A 196 4.13 -19.65 -11.15
C PHE A 196 5.21 -18.85 -11.91
N ALA A 197 6.08 -18.20 -11.15
CA ALA A 197 7.25 -17.48 -11.65
C ALA A 197 8.53 -18.28 -11.36
N PHE A 198 9.57 -18.12 -12.17
CA PHE A 198 10.87 -18.76 -11.89
C PHE A 198 11.66 -18.06 -10.78
N SER A 199 11.30 -16.84 -10.40
CA SER A 199 11.94 -16.12 -9.29
C SER A 199 11.39 -16.53 -7.92
N SER A 200 12.21 -16.42 -6.89
CA SER A 200 11.89 -16.66 -5.46
C SER A 200 10.84 -15.70 -4.85
N SER A 201 10.08 -15.01 -5.70
CA SER A 201 9.12 -13.94 -5.40
C SER A 201 7.86 -14.42 -4.66
N VAL A 202 7.75 -15.73 -4.37
CA VAL A 202 6.60 -16.34 -3.70
C VAL A 202 6.81 -16.44 -2.18
N ASN A 203 8.02 -16.16 -1.70
CA ASN A 203 8.31 -16.25 -0.27
C ASN A 203 7.59 -15.13 0.49
N VAL A 204 6.79 -15.51 1.49
CA VAL A 204 6.25 -14.59 2.49
C VAL A 204 7.28 -14.47 3.62
N PRO A 205 8.05 -13.37 3.71
CA PRO A 205 8.93 -13.14 4.85
C PRO A 205 8.12 -12.81 6.10
N PHE A 206 8.60 -13.25 7.26
CA PHE A 206 8.02 -12.93 8.55
C PHE A 206 9.03 -12.23 9.44
N GLY A 207 8.55 -11.20 10.12
CA GLY A 207 9.32 -10.50 11.13
C GLY A 207 8.60 -9.27 11.62
N LEU A 208 9.08 -8.72 12.71
CA LEU A 208 8.56 -7.49 13.29
C LEU A 208 9.60 -6.80 14.16
N TRP A 209 9.47 -5.48 14.31
CA TRP A 209 10.09 -4.75 15.41
C TRP A 209 9.29 -4.97 16.69
N VAL A 210 9.99 -5.37 17.75
CA VAL A 210 9.47 -5.43 19.12
C VAL A 210 10.06 -4.28 19.90
N ARG A 211 9.21 -3.58 20.66
CA ARG A 211 9.57 -2.39 21.43
C ARG A 211 9.29 -2.63 22.90
N ASN A 212 10.11 -2.04 23.76
CA ASN A 212 9.81 -1.95 25.18
C ASN A 212 9.34 -0.54 25.50
N PHE A 213 8.03 -0.39 25.64
CA PHE A 213 7.37 0.84 26.05
C PHE A 213 7.36 1.00 27.57
N GLY A 214 7.60 -0.07 28.34
CA GLY A 214 7.65 -0.02 29.79
C GLY A 214 8.88 0.73 30.32
N ASN A 215 8.83 1.12 31.60
CA ASN A 215 9.97 1.74 32.31
C ASN A 215 10.94 0.73 32.94
N GLN A 216 10.63 -0.59 32.88
CA GLN A 216 11.54 -1.66 33.30
C GLN A 216 12.17 -2.35 32.09
N ASN A 217 13.38 -2.87 32.28
CA ASN A 217 14.00 -3.76 31.30
C ASN A 217 13.23 -5.09 31.24
N GLN A 218 13.12 -5.65 30.05
CA GLN A 218 12.39 -6.87 29.78
C GLN A 218 13.34 -7.98 29.38
N THR A 219 13.05 -9.21 29.80
CA THR A 219 13.86 -10.39 29.51
C THR A 219 12.98 -11.55 29.06
N ASN A 220 13.52 -12.44 28.26
CA ASN A 220 12.85 -13.65 27.77
C ASN A 220 11.49 -13.37 27.10
N VAL A 221 11.40 -12.31 26.29
CA VAL A 221 10.19 -12.00 25.54
C VAL A 221 10.09 -12.99 24.38
N LEU A 222 9.07 -13.84 24.39
CA LEU A 222 8.79 -14.77 23.30
C LEU A 222 8.05 -14.04 22.18
N VAL A 223 8.52 -14.22 20.95
CA VAL A 223 7.92 -13.62 19.76
C VAL A 223 7.59 -14.75 18.80
N SER A 224 6.35 -14.83 18.35
CA SER A 224 5.88 -15.90 17.47
C SER A 224 5.09 -15.37 16.28
N VAL A 225 5.06 -16.16 15.22
CA VAL A 225 4.22 -15.91 14.03
C VAL A 225 3.47 -17.18 13.66
N ASN A 226 2.20 -17.03 13.29
CA ASN A 226 1.40 -18.07 12.66
C ASN A 226 0.81 -17.56 11.35
N LEU A 227 1.03 -18.29 10.25
CA LEU A 227 0.29 -18.10 9.00
C LEU A 227 -0.91 -19.04 9.01
N ILE A 228 -2.11 -18.49 8.90
CA ILE A 228 -3.36 -19.23 9.04
C ILE A 228 -4.22 -19.09 7.79
N LYS A 229 -4.88 -20.19 7.42
CA LYS A 229 -5.89 -20.26 6.36
C LYS A 229 -7.06 -21.12 6.79
N ASN A 230 -8.27 -20.57 6.78
CA ASN A 230 -9.51 -21.27 7.17
C ASN A 230 -9.39 -21.98 8.55
N GLY A 231 -8.73 -21.32 9.51
CA GLY A 231 -8.46 -21.87 10.85
C GLY A 231 -7.27 -22.84 10.95
N ASN A 232 -6.67 -23.26 9.84
CA ASN A 232 -5.51 -24.15 9.84
C ASN A 232 -4.20 -23.36 9.82
N ILE A 233 -3.25 -23.73 10.68
CA ILE A 233 -1.90 -23.16 10.69
C ILE A 233 -1.10 -23.78 9.55
N LEU A 234 -0.70 -22.96 8.57
CA LEU A 234 0.15 -23.36 7.43
C LEU A 234 1.64 -23.27 7.79
N PHE A 235 2.00 -22.31 8.62
CA PHE A 235 3.37 -22.08 9.08
C PHE A 235 3.35 -21.51 10.49
N SER A 236 4.31 -21.92 11.31
CA SER A 236 4.52 -21.37 12.65
C SER A 236 6.01 -21.31 12.93
N ASN A 237 6.45 -20.21 13.53
CA ASN A 237 7.82 -20.07 14.01
C ASN A 237 7.87 -19.13 15.22
N SER A 238 8.93 -19.22 16.00
CA SER A 238 9.13 -18.35 17.16
C SER A 238 10.61 -18.08 17.43
N SER A 239 10.87 -16.99 18.13
CA SER A 239 12.19 -16.57 18.60
C SER A 239 12.06 -15.90 19.97
N THR A 240 13.13 -15.88 20.75
CA THR A 240 13.15 -15.28 22.09
C THR A 240 14.13 -14.12 22.13
N ILE A 241 13.68 -12.96 22.62
CA ILE A 241 14.53 -11.82 22.93
C ILE A 241 15.04 -12.00 24.36
N ASN A 242 16.34 -12.20 24.52
CA ASN A 242 16.95 -12.44 25.83
C ASN A 242 16.87 -11.21 26.75
N SER A 243 17.06 -10.02 26.20
CA SER A 243 16.98 -8.75 26.93
C SER A 243 16.61 -7.60 25.99
N LEU A 244 15.75 -6.70 26.48
CA LEU A 244 15.35 -5.47 25.80
C LEU A 244 15.23 -4.36 26.85
N ASN A 245 16.09 -3.34 26.79
CA ASN A 245 16.05 -2.25 27.77
C ASN A 245 14.79 -1.40 27.59
N SER A 246 14.39 -0.70 28.65
CA SER A 246 13.31 0.30 28.56
C SER A 246 13.62 1.33 27.46
N GLY A 247 12.65 1.58 26.58
CA GLY A 247 12.77 2.51 25.46
C GLY A 247 13.47 1.95 24.21
N ASP A 248 14.08 0.76 24.28
CA ASP A 248 14.75 0.13 23.14
C ASP A 248 13.76 -0.62 22.23
N SER A 249 14.23 -0.93 21.02
CA SER A 249 13.53 -1.79 20.06
C SER A 249 14.47 -2.72 19.32
N ILE A 250 13.99 -3.90 18.95
CA ILE A 250 14.76 -4.91 18.21
C ILE A 250 13.92 -5.53 17.10
N PHE A 251 14.50 -5.73 15.93
CA PHE A 251 13.86 -6.48 14.85
C PHE A 251 14.06 -7.98 15.04
N VAL A 252 12.96 -8.73 15.00
CA VAL A 252 12.97 -10.19 15.10
C VAL A 252 12.54 -10.78 13.75
N SER A 253 13.47 -11.46 13.08
CA SER A 253 13.15 -12.26 11.90
C SER A 253 12.61 -13.62 12.33
N LEU A 254 11.54 -14.06 11.70
CA LEU A 254 10.85 -15.33 11.99
C LEU A 254 10.86 -16.28 10.77
N GLY A 255 11.78 -16.05 9.84
CA GLY A 255 11.96 -16.85 8.62
C GLY A 255 11.00 -16.46 7.50
N SER A 256 10.73 -17.38 6.59
CA SER A 256 9.84 -17.17 5.44
C SER A 256 9.12 -18.45 5.04
N TYR A 257 7.95 -18.32 4.41
CA TYR A 257 7.19 -19.44 3.86
C TYR A 257 7.13 -19.36 2.33
N GLY A 258 7.56 -20.41 1.64
CA GLY A 258 7.77 -20.42 0.18
C GLY A 258 6.94 -21.44 -0.61
N ILE A 259 5.86 -21.98 -0.03
CA ILE A 259 4.98 -22.95 -0.70
C ILE A 259 3.78 -22.21 -1.31
N SER A 260 3.19 -22.79 -2.38
CA SER A 260 1.99 -22.30 -3.05
C SER A 260 0.83 -22.01 -2.07
N LEU A 261 0.43 -20.74 -2.01
CA LEU A 261 -0.72 -20.23 -1.28
C LEU A 261 -1.98 -20.43 -2.13
N SER A 262 -3.01 -21.02 -1.56
CA SER A 262 -4.29 -21.26 -2.24
C SER A 262 -5.12 -19.97 -2.34
N ASN A 263 -6.20 -19.97 -3.13
CA ASN A 263 -7.10 -18.82 -3.24
C ASN A 263 -7.76 -18.42 -1.89
N GLY A 264 -8.03 -17.13 -1.71
CA GLY A 264 -8.77 -16.51 -0.63
C GLY A 264 -7.91 -15.91 0.51
N LEU A 265 -8.60 -15.44 1.56
CA LEU A 265 -8.00 -14.77 2.73
C LEU A 265 -7.05 -15.67 3.54
N HIS A 266 -5.89 -15.13 3.89
CA HIS A 266 -4.91 -15.66 4.83
C HIS A 266 -4.65 -14.60 5.91
N SER A 267 -4.25 -15.08 7.09
CA SER A 267 -3.91 -14.21 8.22
C SER A 267 -2.51 -14.54 8.74
N ILE A 268 -1.66 -13.53 8.82
CA ILE A 268 -0.39 -13.61 9.55
C ILE A 268 -0.66 -13.03 10.93
N ILE A 269 -0.52 -13.83 11.97
CA ILE A 269 -0.69 -13.40 13.36
C ILE A 269 0.67 -13.40 14.03
N TYR A 270 1.10 -12.22 14.44
CA TYR A 270 2.27 -12.03 15.29
C TYR A 270 1.82 -11.92 16.75
N THR A 271 2.54 -12.59 17.65
CA THR A 271 2.29 -12.55 19.09
C THR A 271 3.58 -12.30 19.85
N ILE A 272 3.56 -11.29 20.72
CA ILE A 272 4.61 -10.91 21.65
C ILE A 272 4.15 -11.34 23.04
N THR A 273 4.97 -12.12 23.75
CA THR A 273 4.64 -12.67 25.06
C THR A 273 5.79 -12.37 26.02
N PRO A 274 5.67 -11.32 26.85
CA PRO A 274 6.65 -11.05 27.89
C PRO A 274 6.65 -12.13 28.97
N GLN A 275 7.77 -12.20 29.71
CA GLN A 275 7.88 -13.08 30.88
C GLN A 275 7.00 -12.61 32.04
N ASN A 276 6.91 -11.30 32.26
CA ASN A 276 6.03 -10.68 33.24
C ASN A 276 4.70 -10.30 32.59
N ALA A 277 3.65 -10.12 33.39
CA ALA A 277 2.38 -9.64 32.88
C ALA A 277 2.55 -8.26 32.24
N ASP A 278 2.08 -8.12 31.01
CA ASP A 278 2.03 -6.85 30.29
C ASP A 278 0.83 -6.03 30.76
N GLU A 279 1.07 -4.78 31.15
CA GLU A 279 0.03 -3.89 31.65
C GLU A 279 -0.80 -3.23 30.52
N ASP A 280 -0.32 -3.24 29.27
CA ASP A 280 -1.05 -2.80 28.08
C ASP A 280 -0.96 -3.84 26.96
N ASN A 281 -1.58 -5.00 27.16
CA ASN A 281 -1.49 -6.12 26.24
C ASN A 281 -2.20 -5.95 24.88
N LEU A 282 -2.79 -4.79 24.59
CA LEU A 282 -3.56 -4.55 23.36
C LEU A 282 -2.66 -4.49 22.11
N ASP A 283 -1.37 -4.26 22.26
CA ASP A 283 -0.39 -4.23 21.17
C ASP A 283 0.58 -5.43 21.17
N ASN A 284 0.21 -6.48 21.91
CA ASN A 284 0.97 -7.73 21.98
C ASN A 284 0.57 -8.70 20.87
N THR A 285 -0.54 -8.45 20.16
CA THR A 285 -1.01 -9.26 19.03
C THR A 285 -1.31 -8.40 17.82
N LEU A 286 -0.67 -8.72 16.70
CA LEU A 286 -0.79 -7.96 15.46
C LEU A 286 -1.20 -8.90 14.33
N VAL A 287 -2.16 -8.47 13.51
CA VAL A 287 -2.69 -9.28 12.41
C VAL A 287 -2.43 -8.58 11.09
N ALA A 288 -1.69 -9.23 10.20
CA ALA A 288 -1.49 -8.83 8.81
C ALA A 288 -2.21 -9.81 7.89
N ASN A 289 -3.41 -9.42 7.45
CA ASN A 289 -4.17 -10.21 6.48
C ASN A 289 -3.67 -9.99 5.06
N PHE A 290 -3.86 -10.98 4.20
CA PHE A 290 -3.69 -10.84 2.76
C PHE A 290 -4.62 -11.83 2.04
N ASN A 291 -4.96 -11.55 0.80
CA ASN A 291 -5.86 -12.33 -0.03
C ASN A 291 -5.12 -12.81 -1.29
N MET A 292 -5.11 -14.11 -1.52
CA MET A 292 -4.71 -14.63 -2.83
C MET A 292 -5.95 -14.66 -3.70
N THR A 293 -5.87 -14.20 -4.94
CA THR A 293 -7.05 -14.07 -5.81
C THR A 293 -6.92 -14.96 -7.03
N ASP A 294 -7.99 -15.65 -7.40
CA ASP A 294 -8.00 -16.60 -8.50
C ASP A 294 -9.30 -16.54 -9.30
N GLY A 295 -9.22 -16.91 -10.57
CA GLY A 295 -10.34 -16.95 -11.51
C GLY A 295 -10.38 -15.77 -12.48
N VAL A 296 -10.92 -16.03 -13.67
CA VAL A 296 -11.13 -15.02 -14.72
C VAL A 296 -11.99 -13.88 -14.17
N GLY A 297 -11.54 -12.64 -14.36
CA GLY A 297 -12.17 -11.44 -13.81
C GLY A 297 -11.84 -11.15 -12.33
N ASN A 298 -11.11 -12.05 -11.66
CA ASN A 298 -10.77 -11.94 -10.24
C ASN A 298 -9.26 -11.91 -9.97
N TYR A 299 -8.40 -11.86 -11.00
CA TYR A 299 -6.96 -11.66 -10.79
C TYR A 299 -6.69 -10.20 -10.42
N ILE A 300 -6.78 -9.91 -9.11
CA ILE A 300 -6.65 -8.56 -8.58
C ILE A 300 -5.36 -8.43 -7.78
N LEU A 301 -4.61 -7.36 -8.04
CA LEU A 301 -3.50 -6.94 -7.19
C LEU A 301 -3.83 -5.64 -6.47
N SER A 302 -3.58 -5.58 -5.17
CA SER A 302 -3.73 -4.35 -4.39
C SER A 302 -2.80 -4.33 -3.18
N TYR A 303 -2.34 -3.14 -2.82
CA TYR A 303 -1.67 -2.90 -1.55
C TYR A 303 -2.66 -2.64 -0.41
N ALA A 304 -3.84 -2.10 -0.73
CA ALA A 304 -4.91 -1.87 0.23
C ALA A 304 -5.66 -3.17 0.55
N SER A 305 -6.33 -3.20 1.70
CA SER A 305 -7.22 -4.31 2.02
C SER A 305 -8.32 -4.42 0.97
N VAL A 306 -8.71 -5.66 0.64
CA VAL A 306 -9.84 -5.93 -0.25
C VAL A 306 -10.94 -6.65 0.51
N ASP A 307 -12.20 -6.37 0.15
CA ASP A 307 -13.32 -7.14 0.65
C ASP A 307 -13.18 -8.61 0.22
N SER A 308 -13.31 -9.53 1.18
CA SER A 308 -13.00 -10.94 0.95
C SER A 308 -13.93 -11.65 -0.04
N ILE A 309 -15.09 -11.06 -0.35
CA ILE A 309 -16.11 -11.62 -1.24
C ILE A 309 -16.09 -10.94 -2.60
N THR A 310 -16.17 -9.61 -2.61
CA THR A 310 -16.26 -8.79 -3.82
C THR A 310 -14.90 -8.46 -4.42
N LEU A 311 -13.81 -8.67 -3.67
CA LEU A 311 -12.42 -8.35 -4.05
C LEU A 311 -12.17 -6.86 -4.36
N LYS A 312 -13.12 -5.99 -4.00
CA LYS A 312 -12.99 -4.54 -4.17
C LYS A 312 -12.09 -3.94 -3.08
N PRO A 313 -11.22 -2.98 -3.43
CA PRO A 313 -10.36 -2.33 -2.45
C PRO A 313 -11.20 -1.55 -1.43
N GLN A 314 -10.75 -1.56 -0.18
CA GLN A 314 -11.34 -0.84 0.93
C GLN A 314 -10.61 0.47 1.16
N SER A 315 -11.32 1.47 1.64
CA SER A 315 -10.79 2.76 2.07
C SER A 315 -11.47 3.20 3.36
N ASN A 316 -10.70 3.74 4.30
CA ASN A 316 -11.22 4.30 5.55
C ASN A 316 -10.78 5.74 5.79
N SER A 317 -9.99 6.29 4.86
CA SER A 317 -9.64 7.70 4.76
C SER A 317 -9.57 8.08 3.27
N PHE A 318 -9.44 9.37 2.99
CA PHE A 318 -9.35 9.89 1.63
C PHE A 318 -8.26 10.97 1.56
N LEU A 319 -7.48 10.93 0.48
CA LEU A 319 -6.44 11.90 0.17
C LEU A 319 -6.99 13.02 -0.69
N PHE A 320 -6.82 14.25 -0.24
CA PHE A 320 -7.09 15.43 -1.05
C PHE A 320 -5.82 15.79 -1.83
N THR A 321 -5.89 15.74 -3.17
CA THR A 321 -4.77 16.14 -4.02
C THR A 321 -5.25 16.43 -5.45
N ALA A 322 -4.59 17.37 -6.13
CA ALA A 322 -4.75 17.61 -7.56
C ALA A 322 -3.76 16.78 -8.42
N ASP A 323 -2.82 16.11 -7.76
CA ASP A 323 -1.79 15.27 -8.38
C ASP A 323 -2.33 13.87 -8.67
N GLU A 324 -1.64 13.12 -9.54
CA GLU A 324 -2.00 11.71 -9.77
C GLU A 324 -1.54 10.86 -8.58
N VAL A 325 -2.46 10.09 -8.01
CA VAL A 325 -2.18 9.13 -6.94
C VAL A 325 -1.85 7.79 -7.58
N CYS A 326 -0.66 7.27 -7.30
CA CYS A 326 -0.11 6.13 -8.02
C CYS A 326 0.35 5.01 -7.09
N ILE A 327 0.30 3.78 -7.60
CA ILE A 327 0.98 2.61 -7.05
C ILE A 327 2.02 2.09 -8.04
N ALA A 328 3.19 1.72 -7.53
CA ALA A 328 4.23 1.07 -8.30
C ALA A 328 4.09 -0.46 -8.21
N TYR A 329 4.25 -1.13 -9.35
CA TYR A 329 4.14 -2.57 -9.47
C TYR A 329 5.41 -3.13 -10.09
N THR A 330 5.92 -4.18 -9.46
CA THR A 330 7.08 -4.94 -9.94
C THR A 330 6.59 -6.35 -10.27
N PRO A 331 6.46 -6.69 -11.57
CA PRO A 331 6.08 -8.02 -11.97
C PRO A 331 7.08 -9.07 -11.47
N PRO A 332 6.60 -10.26 -11.09
CA PRO A 332 7.49 -11.38 -10.84
C PRO A 332 8.25 -11.75 -12.13
N GLN A 333 9.46 -12.27 -12.01
CA GLN A 333 10.30 -12.52 -13.19
C GLN A 333 9.98 -13.88 -13.82
N SER A 334 9.87 -13.88 -15.15
CA SER A 334 9.62 -15.06 -15.99
C SER A 334 8.36 -15.81 -15.55
N LEU A 335 7.20 -15.16 -15.67
CA LEU A 335 5.92 -15.85 -15.45
C LEU A 335 5.71 -16.96 -16.48
N MET A 336 5.08 -18.06 -16.03
CA MET A 336 4.66 -19.14 -16.91
C MET A 336 3.52 -18.75 -17.85
N PHE A 337 2.82 -17.65 -17.57
CA PHE A 337 1.67 -17.15 -18.32
C PHE A 337 1.92 -15.73 -18.80
N ASP A 338 1.43 -15.40 -20.00
CA ASP A 338 1.34 -14.02 -20.47
C ASP A 338 0.12 -13.35 -19.84
N VAL A 339 0.35 -12.19 -19.22
CA VAL A 339 -0.68 -11.46 -18.48
C VAL A 339 -0.81 -10.03 -18.98
N VAL A 340 -2.03 -9.52 -18.96
CA VAL A 340 -2.36 -8.14 -19.30
C VAL A 340 -3.02 -7.45 -18.13
N ALA A 341 -2.71 -6.17 -17.92
CA ALA A 341 -3.52 -5.31 -17.06
C ALA A 341 -4.71 -4.76 -17.86
N THR A 342 -5.91 -4.89 -17.32
CA THR A 342 -7.17 -4.56 -18.02
C THR A 342 -7.81 -3.27 -17.51
N GLY A 343 -7.47 -2.83 -16.30
CA GLY A 343 -8.00 -1.59 -15.73
C GLY A 343 -7.70 -1.46 -14.25
N LEU A 344 -8.24 -0.40 -13.65
CA LEU A 344 -8.10 -0.13 -12.21
C LEU A 344 -9.46 -0.07 -11.52
N THR A 345 -9.50 -0.48 -10.26
CA THR A 345 -10.65 -0.27 -9.36
C THR A 345 -10.22 0.57 -8.17
N PHE A 346 -10.96 1.63 -7.84
CA PHE A 346 -10.70 2.48 -6.68
C PHE A 346 -11.95 3.25 -6.24
N PRO A 347 -12.07 3.62 -4.96
CA PRO A 347 -13.10 4.54 -4.49
C PRO A 347 -12.64 6.00 -4.55
N ALA A 348 -13.57 6.91 -4.83
CA ALA A 348 -13.36 8.36 -4.75
C ALA A 348 -14.52 9.04 -4.01
N PHE A 349 -14.25 10.18 -3.38
CA PHE A 349 -15.19 10.94 -2.57
C PHE A 349 -15.15 12.42 -2.93
N SER A 350 -16.28 13.13 -2.90
CA SER A 350 -16.32 14.58 -3.12
C SER A 350 -16.25 15.33 -1.79
N ALA A 351 -15.23 16.17 -1.61
CA ALA A 351 -15.07 17.00 -0.40
C ALA A 351 -16.18 18.04 -0.21
N ASP A 352 -16.83 18.47 -1.29
CA ASP A 352 -17.95 19.40 -1.25
C ASP A 352 -19.27 18.67 -0.97
N THR A 353 -20.14 19.28 -0.16
CA THR A 353 -21.47 18.79 0.27
C THR A 353 -22.47 18.56 -0.87
N TYR A 354 -22.11 18.78 -2.14
CA TYR A 354 -23.10 18.97 -3.19
C TYR A 354 -23.24 17.89 -4.26
N SER A 355 -22.30 16.95 -4.48
CA SER A 355 -22.48 15.76 -5.36
C SER A 355 -21.16 15.32 -6.01
N ILE A 356 -20.95 14.00 -6.14
CA ILE A 356 -19.92 13.42 -7.03
C ILE A 356 -20.38 13.36 -8.50
N THR A 357 -21.69 13.38 -8.75
CA THR A 357 -22.31 13.38 -10.08
C THR A 357 -21.77 14.51 -10.97
N GLY A 358 -21.43 14.18 -12.21
CA GLY A 358 -20.88 15.11 -13.21
C GLY A 358 -19.36 15.27 -13.14
N LYS A 359 -18.70 14.73 -12.11
CA LYS A 359 -17.23 14.72 -12.00
C LYS A 359 -16.64 13.55 -12.78
N SER A 360 -15.42 13.72 -13.25
CA SER A 360 -14.67 12.73 -14.01
C SER A 360 -13.40 12.31 -13.29
N VAL A 361 -13.01 11.06 -13.49
CA VAL A 361 -11.71 10.53 -13.08
C VAL A 361 -11.06 9.81 -14.25
N THR A 362 -9.74 9.87 -14.29
CA THR A 362 -8.91 9.24 -15.31
C THR A 362 -7.93 8.29 -14.65
N THR A 363 -7.75 7.11 -15.24
CA THR A 363 -6.75 6.13 -14.85
C THR A 363 -5.62 6.11 -15.87
N TYR A 364 -4.41 5.86 -15.41
CA TYR A 364 -3.23 5.76 -16.26
C TYR A 364 -2.43 4.52 -15.89
N VAL A 365 -1.79 3.93 -16.90
CA VAL A 365 -0.74 2.94 -16.72
C VAL A 365 0.50 3.38 -17.49
N TYR A 366 1.61 3.48 -16.78
CA TYR A 366 2.90 3.83 -17.33
C TYR A 366 3.83 2.62 -17.27
N GLU A 367 4.62 2.41 -18.32
CA GLU A 367 5.81 1.58 -18.25
C GLU A 367 6.93 2.42 -17.63
N TRP A 368 7.59 1.86 -16.62
CA TRP A 368 8.76 2.42 -15.97
C TRP A 368 9.99 1.61 -16.36
N GLY A 369 10.76 2.17 -17.29
CA GLY A 369 11.89 1.54 -17.94
C GLY A 369 13.26 1.96 -17.40
N ASP A 370 13.33 2.70 -16.29
CA ASP A 370 14.58 2.93 -15.58
C ASP A 370 15.09 1.59 -15.01
N TYR A 371 16.38 1.31 -15.19
CA TYR A 371 16.98 0.07 -14.72
C TYR A 371 17.56 0.27 -13.32
N PHE A 372 16.89 -0.30 -12.33
CA PHE A 372 17.34 -0.29 -10.94
C PHE A 372 16.94 -1.57 -10.21
N THR A 373 17.77 -1.97 -9.25
CA THR A 373 17.55 -3.15 -8.42
C THR A 373 16.48 -2.87 -7.37
N ASP A 374 16.65 -1.77 -6.63
CA ASP A 374 15.82 -1.38 -5.50
C ASP A 374 15.92 0.14 -5.26
N ILE A 375 15.21 0.65 -4.25
CA ILE A 375 15.17 2.10 -3.94
C ILE A 375 16.50 2.71 -3.46
N ASN A 376 17.49 1.89 -3.10
CA ASN A 376 18.83 2.35 -2.71
C ASN A 376 19.80 2.38 -3.90
N ASP A 377 19.39 1.88 -5.06
CA ASP A 377 20.19 1.90 -6.28
C ASP A 377 20.42 3.36 -6.72
N PRO A 378 21.67 3.78 -7.03
CA PRO A 378 21.93 5.13 -7.55
C PRO A 378 21.19 5.46 -8.85
N ASN A 379 20.75 4.45 -9.60
CA ASN A 379 19.97 4.61 -10.82
C ASN A 379 18.45 4.66 -10.57
N TYR A 380 18.02 4.55 -9.31
CA TYR A 380 16.63 4.75 -8.94
C TYR A 380 16.20 6.18 -9.32
N GLY A 381 15.27 6.27 -10.26
CA GLY A 381 14.82 7.53 -10.81
C GLY A 381 13.64 7.34 -11.76
N PHE A 382 13.17 8.45 -12.33
CA PHE A 382 11.98 8.50 -13.18
C PHE A 382 12.32 9.10 -14.55
N SER A 383 13.49 8.75 -15.10
CA SER A 383 13.97 9.33 -16.36
C SER A 383 13.33 8.65 -17.59
N ASN A 384 12.84 7.42 -17.42
CA ASN A 384 12.24 6.62 -18.48
C ASN A 384 10.86 6.10 -18.03
N VAL A 385 9.88 6.98 -18.06
CA VAL A 385 8.47 6.66 -17.75
C VAL A 385 7.62 7.03 -18.97
N SER A 386 6.85 6.08 -19.49
CA SER A 386 6.07 6.25 -20.71
C SER A 386 4.64 5.74 -20.56
N LEU A 387 3.66 6.55 -21.00
CA LEU A 387 2.24 6.19 -20.94
C LEU A 387 1.94 5.05 -21.91
N GLN A 388 1.30 4.00 -21.41
CA GLN A 388 0.90 2.84 -22.21
C GLN A 388 -0.58 2.86 -22.55
N SER A 389 -1.43 3.19 -21.58
CA SER A 389 -2.87 3.24 -21.75
C SER A 389 -3.52 4.09 -20.67
N MET A 390 -4.78 4.44 -20.88
CA MET A 390 -5.59 5.21 -19.94
C MET A 390 -7.05 4.75 -19.98
N GLY A 391 -7.83 5.12 -18.97
CA GLY A 391 -9.27 4.93 -18.92
C GLY A 391 -9.95 6.16 -18.32
N VAL A 392 -11.20 6.43 -18.71
CA VAL A 392 -11.95 7.60 -18.21
C VAL A 392 -13.31 7.15 -17.70
N PHE A 393 -13.74 7.71 -16.58
CA PHE A 393 -15.05 7.46 -16.02
C PHE A 393 -15.71 8.77 -15.57
N ASN A 394 -17.01 8.89 -15.84
CA ASN A 394 -17.83 10.01 -15.43
C ASN A 394 -18.87 9.52 -14.42
N TYR A 395 -18.88 10.12 -13.23
CA TYR A 395 -19.86 9.81 -12.21
C TYR A 395 -21.24 10.30 -12.64
N SER A 396 -22.23 9.42 -12.64
CA SER A 396 -23.59 9.70 -13.11
C SER A 396 -24.61 9.84 -11.98
N ASN A 397 -24.25 9.41 -10.77
CA ASN A 397 -25.12 9.48 -9.60
C ASN A 397 -24.32 9.49 -8.29
N ASN A 398 -24.92 10.04 -7.23
CA ASN A 398 -24.28 10.14 -5.92
C ASN A 398 -24.15 8.82 -5.17
N ASN A 399 -24.86 7.77 -5.58
CA ASN A 399 -24.70 6.45 -4.97
C ASN A 399 -23.35 5.81 -5.30
N GLN A 400 -22.57 6.39 -6.23
CA GLN A 400 -21.22 5.94 -6.57
C GLN A 400 -20.15 6.54 -5.66
N GLU A 401 -20.50 7.49 -4.79
CA GLU A 401 -19.56 8.13 -3.87
C GLU A 401 -19.03 7.14 -2.83
N GLY A 402 -17.71 7.11 -2.66
CA GLY A 402 -17.02 6.19 -1.77
C GLY A 402 -17.08 4.72 -2.20
N ILE A 403 -17.79 4.38 -3.29
CA ILE A 403 -17.89 3.02 -3.81
C ILE A 403 -16.77 2.76 -4.81
N PRO A 404 -16.01 1.66 -4.69
CA PRO A 404 -15.00 1.31 -5.69
C PRO A 404 -15.62 1.02 -7.07
N VAL A 405 -15.16 1.78 -8.07
CA VAL A 405 -15.56 1.68 -9.47
C VAL A 405 -14.42 1.11 -10.31
N PHE A 406 -14.74 0.16 -11.20
CA PHE A 406 -13.78 -0.38 -12.17
C PHE A 406 -13.78 0.47 -13.43
N ILE A 407 -12.59 0.86 -13.87
CA ILE A 407 -12.36 1.65 -15.08
C ILE A 407 -11.43 0.85 -15.99
N PRO A 408 -11.93 0.32 -17.12
CA PRO A 408 -11.10 -0.41 -18.07
C PRO A 408 -10.15 0.57 -18.77
N PHE A 409 -8.96 0.07 -19.11
CA PHE A 409 -8.08 0.76 -20.03
C PHE A 409 -8.63 0.70 -21.44
N ILE A 410 -8.38 1.75 -22.25
CA ILE A 410 -8.76 1.80 -23.68
C ILE A 410 -8.19 0.57 -24.40
N ASN A 411 -6.92 0.26 -24.13
CA ASN A 411 -6.26 -0.97 -24.52
C ASN A 411 -5.71 -1.67 -23.28
N SER A 412 -5.90 -2.98 -23.17
CA SER A 412 -5.20 -3.80 -22.18
C SER A 412 -3.69 -3.71 -22.39
N VAL A 413 -2.92 -3.68 -21.30
CA VAL A 413 -1.47 -3.49 -21.34
C VAL A 413 -0.75 -4.79 -21.03
N TYR A 414 0.09 -5.25 -21.95
CA TYR A 414 0.96 -6.40 -21.74
C TYR A 414 1.98 -6.11 -20.63
N ILE A 415 2.11 -7.06 -19.70
CA ILE A 415 3.03 -6.96 -18.57
C ILE A 415 4.27 -7.81 -18.87
N ASP A 416 5.36 -7.13 -19.17
CA ASP A 416 6.65 -7.75 -19.42
C ASP A 416 7.26 -8.26 -18.11
N THR A 417 7.37 -9.59 -18.01
CA THR A 417 7.98 -10.28 -16.87
C THR A 417 9.40 -10.74 -17.12
N TYR A 418 9.99 -10.47 -18.30
CA TYR A 418 11.28 -11.00 -18.72
C TYR A 418 12.41 -9.98 -18.64
N PHE A 419 12.13 -8.68 -18.76
CA PHE A 419 13.16 -7.64 -18.86
C PHE A 419 13.24 -6.68 -17.65
N ASN A 420 12.88 -7.16 -16.45
CA ASN A 420 12.89 -6.39 -15.20
C ASN A 420 12.17 -5.03 -15.33
N LYS A 421 11.08 -5.01 -16.11
CA LYS A 421 10.22 -3.85 -16.31
C LYS A 421 9.35 -3.62 -15.09
N ARG A 422 9.03 -2.36 -14.83
CA ARG A 422 8.11 -1.94 -13.77
C ARG A 422 6.96 -1.16 -14.37
N TYR A 423 5.89 -1.03 -13.62
CA TYR A 423 4.70 -0.32 -14.04
C TYR A 423 4.23 0.62 -12.94
N ILE A 424 3.70 1.77 -13.33
CA ILE A 424 3.08 2.73 -12.41
C ILE A 424 1.62 2.87 -12.82
N PHE A 425 0.72 2.64 -11.88
CA PHE A 425 -0.72 2.73 -12.09
C PHE A 425 -1.28 3.90 -11.30
N CYS A 426 -1.90 4.85 -11.98
CA CYS A 426 -2.31 6.12 -11.39
C CYS A 426 -3.80 6.39 -11.56
N VAL A 427 -4.34 7.20 -10.65
CA VAL A 427 -5.67 7.79 -10.73
C VAL A 427 -5.56 9.31 -10.56
N GLN A 428 -6.37 10.06 -11.31
CA GLN A 428 -6.39 11.51 -11.25
C GLN A 428 -7.80 12.05 -11.53
N SER A 429 -8.06 13.28 -11.08
CA SER A 429 -9.19 14.08 -11.54
C SER A 429 -8.73 15.51 -11.81
N ASP A 430 -9.33 16.15 -12.82
CA ASP A 430 -9.20 17.59 -13.05
C ASP A 430 -10.08 18.40 -12.06
N ASN A 431 -10.98 17.74 -11.33
CA ASN A 431 -11.82 18.36 -10.32
C ASN A 431 -11.10 18.37 -8.96
N GLN A 432 -10.79 19.56 -8.44
CA GLN A 432 -10.05 19.72 -7.19
C GLN A 432 -10.80 19.29 -5.94
N ASP A 433 -12.11 19.02 -6.02
CA ASP A 433 -12.87 18.57 -4.85
C ASP A 433 -12.88 17.04 -4.71
N LEU A 434 -12.34 16.29 -5.68
CA LEU A 434 -12.27 14.83 -5.57
C LEU A 434 -11.10 14.40 -4.70
N MET A 435 -11.39 13.46 -3.81
CA MET A 435 -10.44 12.80 -2.94
C MET A 435 -10.38 11.31 -3.26
N PHE A 436 -9.19 10.72 -3.21
CA PHE A 436 -8.97 9.31 -3.53
C PHE A 436 -8.82 8.46 -2.27
N GLY A 437 -9.39 7.26 -2.26
CA GLY A 437 -9.37 6.39 -1.09
C GLY A 437 -7.97 5.98 -0.65
N ILE A 438 -7.76 5.97 0.67
CA ILE A 438 -6.60 5.41 1.35
C ILE A 438 -7.07 4.40 2.40
N ASP A 439 -6.33 3.30 2.52
CA ASP A 439 -6.41 2.36 3.63
C ASP A 439 -5.39 2.71 4.70
N SER A 440 -5.80 3.53 5.68
CA SER A 440 -4.92 3.94 6.77
C SER A 440 -4.81 2.89 7.88
N LYS A 441 -5.48 1.74 7.75
CA LYS A 441 -5.31 0.62 8.69
C LYS A 441 -4.01 -0.14 8.43
N LEU A 442 -3.46 -0.03 7.22
CA LEU A 442 -2.20 -0.64 6.82
C LEU A 442 -1.04 0.35 6.92
N ASP A 443 0.17 -0.17 7.10
CA ASP A 443 1.40 0.62 7.13
C ASP A 443 2.56 -0.19 6.58
N TYR A 444 3.13 0.25 5.45
CA TYR A 444 4.19 -0.46 4.75
C TYR A 444 5.60 0.02 5.17
N THR A 445 5.76 0.69 6.31
CA THR A 445 7.07 1.18 6.78
C THR A 445 8.11 0.07 6.87
N THR A 446 7.81 -1.01 7.60
CA THR A 446 8.73 -2.15 7.70
C THR A 446 8.84 -2.93 6.37
N ASN A 447 7.77 -2.97 5.59
CA ASN A 447 7.79 -3.57 4.25
C ASN A 447 8.76 -2.87 3.31
N GLN A 448 8.81 -1.54 3.31
CA GLN A 448 9.73 -0.78 2.47
C GLN A 448 11.18 -1.18 2.73
N ASN A 449 11.55 -1.40 3.99
CA ASN A 449 12.88 -1.87 4.39
C ASN A 449 13.15 -3.35 4.06
N THR A 450 12.08 -4.14 3.89
CA THR A 450 12.16 -5.58 3.62
C THR A 450 12.23 -5.88 2.12
N PHE A 451 11.37 -5.25 1.32
CA PHE A 451 11.27 -5.48 -0.12
C PHE A 451 12.12 -4.50 -0.92
N LEU A 452 12.40 -3.31 -0.37
CA LEU A 452 13.18 -2.24 -1.01
C LEU A 452 12.61 -1.82 -2.39
N GLN A 453 11.32 -1.99 -2.61
CA GLN A 453 10.66 -1.62 -3.86
C GLN A 453 9.87 -0.31 -3.70
N PRO A 454 9.76 0.54 -4.74
CA PRO A 454 8.83 1.66 -4.71
C PRO A 454 7.40 1.16 -4.52
N LEU A 455 6.61 1.87 -3.70
CA LEU A 455 5.25 1.45 -3.34
C LEU A 455 4.20 2.48 -3.76
N PHE A 456 4.16 3.62 -3.08
CA PHE A 456 3.14 4.66 -3.25
C PHE A 456 3.77 5.93 -3.76
N LEU A 457 3.24 6.47 -4.86
CA LEU A 457 3.82 7.63 -5.53
C LEU A 457 2.74 8.71 -5.74
N LEU A 458 3.17 9.97 -5.75
CA LEU A 458 2.43 11.08 -6.34
C LEU A 458 3.14 11.52 -7.60
N LYS A 459 2.37 11.84 -8.64
CA LYS A 459 2.88 12.44 -9.87
C LYS A 459 2.29 13.83 -10.05
N ASN A 460 3.16 14.84 -10.06
CA ASN A 460 2.82 16.23 -10.35
C ASN A 460 3.50 16.63 -11.67
N GLY A 461 2.71 16.75 -12.73
CA GLY A 461 3.24 16.94 -14.08
C GLY A 461 4.15 15.77 -14.47
N ASN A 462 5.45 16.03 -14.66
CA ASN A 462 6.45 15.00 -14.97
C ASN A 462 7.28 14.57 -13.74
N SER A 463 7.02 15.15 -12.57
CA SER A 463 7.78 14.86 -11.35
C SER A 463 7.08 13.81 -10.52
N PHE A 464 7.86 12.90 -9.93
CA PHE A 464 7.36 11.89 -9.02
C PHE A 464 7.91 12.12 -7.61
N SER A 465 7.08 11.88 -6.61
CA SER A 465 7.46 11.88 -5.20
C SER A 465 6.83 10.67 -4.49
N GLN A 466 7.39 10.30 -3.35
CA GLN A 466 6.88 9.17 -2.56
C GLN A 466 5.80 9.65 -1.58
N LEU A 467 4.68 8.92 -1.53
CA LEU A 467 3.69 9.09 -0.47
C LEU A 467 4.19 8.48 0.84
N PRO A 468 3.76 9.00 1.99
CA PRO A 468 3.99 8.33 3.27
C PRO A 468 3.55 6.85 3.22
N LEU A 469 4.32 5.97 3.85
CA LEU A 469 4.11 4.51 3.75
C LEU A 469 2.84 4.01 4.49
N ASN A 470 2.23 4.88 5.28
CA ASN A 470 0.95 4.69 5.94
C ASN A 470 -0.23 5.30 5.14
N TYR A 471 0.03 5.84 3.95
CA TYR A 471 -0.97 6.36 3.01
C TYR A 471 -1.16 5.33 1.88
N VAL A 472 -1.62 4.14 2.24
CA VAL A 472 -1.81 3.03 1.30
C VAL A 472 -2.96 3.34 0.34
N SER A 473 -2.65 3.67 -0.90
CA SER A 473 -3.65 3.99 -1.93
C SER A 473 -4.61 2.81 -2.15
N SER A 474 -5.92 3.06 -2.06
CA SER A 474 -6.99 2.07 -2.29
C SER A 474 -7.22 1.78 -3.77
N ILE A 475 -6.14 1.48 -4.50
CA ILE A 475 -6.13 1.14 -5.92
C ILE A 475 -5.93 -0.38 -6.05
N SER A 476 -6.77 -1.01 -6.86
CA SER A 476 -6.63 -2.39 -7.29
C SER A 476 -6.39 -2.45 -8.78
N ILE A 477 -5.41 -3.25 -9.22
CA ILE A 477 -5.13 -3.54 -10.63
C ILE A 477 -5.84 -4.84 -10.99
N SER A 478 -6.60 -4.81 -12.08
CA SER A 478 -7.19 -6.02 -12.65
C SER A 478 -6.28 -6.60 -13.73
N PHE A 479 -5.99 -7.89 -13.64
CA PHE A 479 -5.25 -8.65 -14.64
C PHE A 479 -6.13 -9.68 -15.36
N ASP A 480 -5.68 -10.10 -16.53
CA ASP A 480 -6.21 -11.28 -17.23
C ASP A 480 -5.07 -12.07 -17.89
N ILE A 481 -5.35 -13.33 -18.24
CA ILE A 481 -4.42 -14.22 -18.93
C ILE A 481 -4.73 -14.19 -20.43
N LEU A 482 -3.68 -14.01 -21.23
CA LEU A 482 -3.78 -14.18 -22.69
C LEU A 482 -3.93 -15.67 -23.02
N THR A 483 -5.15 -16.13 -23.32
CA THR A 483 -5.47 -17.56 -23.54
C THR A 483 -5.63 -17.96 -25.01
N SER A 484 -5.71 -17.01 -25.96
CA SER A 484 -6.02 -17.31 -27.37
C SER A 484 -4.88 -16.96 -28.34
N ILE A 485 -4.73 -17.80 -29.37
CA ILE A 485 -3.82 -17.57 -30.52
C ILE A 485 -4.38 -16.43 -31.42
N THR A 486 -5.67 -16.13 -31.29
CA THR A 486 -6.37 -15.08 -32.04
C THR A 486 -6.10 -13.66 -31.52
N ASP A 487 -5.72 -13.49 -30.25
CA ASP A 487 -5.28 -12.19 -29.71
C ASP A 487 -3.79 -11.89 -29.99
N LYS A 488 -3.10 -12.79 -30.72
CA LYS A 488 -1.68 -12.64 -31.10
C LYS A 488 -1.45 -11.94 -32.43
N GLU A 489 -2.48 -11.66 -33.24
CA GLU A 489 -2.25 -11.00 -34.53
C GLU A 489 -1.80 -9.54 -34.38
N ASP A 490 -2.14 -8.87 -33.27
CA ASP A 490 -1.78 -7.45 -33.05
C ASP A 490 -0.65 -7.22 -32.04
N ILE A 491 -0.04 -8.27 -31.46
CA ILE A 491 1.11 -8.14 -30.55
C ILE A 491 2.40 -8.62 -31.23
N ASN A 492 2.85 -7.79 -32.19
CA ASN A 492 4.24 -7.55 -32.60
C ASN A 492 5.03 -8.60 -33.41
N ALA A 493 5.37 -8.19 -34.65
CA ALA A 493 6.39 -8.77 -35.52
C ALA A 493 7.69 -9.13 -34.77
N LEU A 494 8.25 -10.33 -35.03
CA LEU A 494 9.56 -10.73 -34.54
C LEU A 494 10.61 -9.69 -34.98
N LYS A 495 11.21 -8.98 -34.02
CA LYS A 495 12.29 -8.01 -34.27
C LYS A 495 13.63 -8.65 -33.94
N PRO A 496 14.38 -9.13 -34.94
CA PRO A 496 15.68 -9.72 -34.68
C PRO A 496 16.70 -8.63 -34.32
N PHE A 497 17.71 -8.99 -33.52
CA PHE A 497 18.82 -8.09 -33.17
C PHE A 497 20.16 -8.84 -33.12
N PRO A 498 21.29 -8.19 -33.44
CA PRO A 498 21.39 -6.88 -34.04
C PRO A 498 20.90 -6.87 -35.51
N ASN A 499 20.39 -5.73 -35.98
CA ASN A 499 20.06 -5.50 -37.39
C ASN A 499 20.47 -4.05 -37.73
N PRO A 500 21.59 -3.84 -38.45
CA PRO A 500 22.38 -4.81 -39.21
C PRO A 500 23.13 -5.86 -38.37
N ALA A 501 23.26 -7.09 -38.88
CA ALA A 501 23.98 -8.19 -38.25
C ALA A 501 25.35 -8.43 -38.93
N ASN A 502 26.35 -8.84 -38.15
CA ASN A 502 27.70 -9.15 -38.64
C ASN A 502 27.93 -10.67 -38.70
N ASP A 503 28.10 -11.30 -37.53
CA ASP A 503 28.36 -12.75 -37.41
C ASP A 503 27.16 -13.55 -36.90
N ARG A 504 26.33 -12.94 -36.05
CA ARG A 504 25.20 -13.59 -35.39
C ARG A 504 23.98 -12.68 -35.33
N ILE A 505 22.83 -13.32 -35.33
CA ILE A 505 21.54 -12.69 -35.12
C ILE A 505 20.74 -13.48 -34.10
N GLU A 506 20.16 -12.77 -33.13
CA GLU A 506 19.25 -13.30 -32.13
C GLU A 506 17.82 -12.98 -32.54
N ILE A 507 17.00 -14.02 -32.65
CA ILE A 507 15.59 -13.90 -32.94
C ILE A 507 14.84 -14.24 -31.65
N PRO A 508 14.19 -13.27 -30.99
CA PRO A 508 13.40 -13.54 -29.81
C PRO A 508 12.13 -14.30 -30.20
N PHE A 509 11.84 -15.41 -29.54
CA PHE A 509 10.61 -16.18 -29.72
C PHE A 509 9.70 -16.02 -28.52
N TYR A 510 8.47 -15.58 -28.78
CA TYR A 510 7.46 -15.40 -27.74
C TYR A 510 6.71 -16.71 -27.41
N ASN A 511 6.77 -17.72 -28.28
CA ASN A 511 6.19 -19.06 -28.06
C ASN A 511 7.24 -20.18 -28.23
N VAL A 512 7.13 -21.23 -27.42
CA VAL A 512 7.91 -22.46 -27.58
C VAL A 512 7.17 -23.37 -28.57
N PHE A 513 7.81 -23.75 -29.66
CA PHE A 513 7.30 -24.73 -30.62
C PHE A 513 8.20 -25.97 -30.63
N ASP A 514 7.66 -27.16 -30.89
CA ASP A 514 8.45 -28.40 -30.90
C ASP A 514 9.47 -28.43 -32.06
N ILE A 515 9.06 -28.01 -33.26
CA ILE A 515 9.90 -27.97 -34.47
C ILE A 515 9.51 -26.74 -35.31
N ALA A 516 10.49 -25.99 -35.82
CA ALA A 516 10.26 -24.98 -36.85
C ALA A 516 11.31 -25.08 -37.96
N HIS A 517 10.94 -24.67 -39.17
CA HIS A 517 11.86 -24.53 -40.30
C HIS A 517 12.20 -23.05 -40.51
N LEU A 518 13.49 -22.73 -40.45
CA LEU A 518 14.00 -21.42 -40.86
C LEU A 518 14.48 -21.49 -42.30
N GLU A 519 13.92 -20.65 -43.16
CA GLU A 519 14.35 -20.45 -44.54
C GLU A 519 14.89 -19.03 -44.70
N ILE A 520 16.10 -18.91 -45.26
CA ILE A 520 16.74 -17.62 -45.55
C ILE A 520 16.75 -17.43 -47.06
N PHE A 521 16.21 -16.31 -47.52
CA PHE A 521 16.15 -15.93 -48.94
C PHE A 521 17.03 -14.71 -49.19
N ASP A 522 17.69 -14.68 -50.35
CA ASP A 522 18.27 -13.43 -50.86
C ASP A 522 17.18 -12.49 -51.39
N VAL A 523 17.57 -11.27 -51.78
CA VAL A 523 16.65 -10.27 -52.35
C VAL A 523 15.96 -10.70 -53.65
N THR A 524 16.49 -11.72 -54.34
CA THR A 524 15.90 -12.28 -55.57
C THR A 524 14.88 -13.38 -55.28
N GLY A 525 14.71 -13.76 -54.02
CA GLY A 525 13.79 -14.82 -53.59
C GLY A 525 14.37 -16.23 -53.75
N LYS A 526 15.67 -16.37 -54.00
CA LYS A 526 16.34 -17.68 -54.00
C LYS A 526 16.63 -18.11 -52.56
N VAL A 527 16.34 -19.37 -52.25
CA VAL A 527 16.67 -19.97 -50.95
C VAL A 527 18.20 -20.10 -50.84
N VAL A 528 18.77 -19.46 -49.83
CA VAL A 528 20.20 -19.48 -49.51
C VAL A 528 20.51 -20.59 -48.51
N THR A 529 19.62 -20.81 -47.55
CA THR A 529 19.79 -21.83 -46.51
C THR A 529 18.44 -22.21 -45.91
N THR A 530 18.30 -23.49 -45.57
CA THR A 530 17.20 -24.00 -44.76
C THR A 530 17.79 -24.71 -43.54
N LYS A 531 17.31 -24.36 -42.34
CA LYS A 531 17.70 -25.02 -41.08
C LYS A 531 16.45 -25.56 -40.39
N MET A 532 16.51 -26.83 -39.97
CA MET A 532 15.54 -27.35 -39.01
C MET A 532 15.95 -26.90 -37.61
N LEU A 533 15.00 -26.33 -36.89
CA LEU A 533 15.18 -25.84 -35.53
C LEU A 533 14.45 -26.80 -34.59
N ARG A 534 15.19 -27.32 -33.61
CA ARG A 534 14.63 -27.99 -32.45
C ARG A 534 14.87 -27.09 -31.25
N PHE A 535 13.79 -26.58 -30.67
CA PHE A 535 13.88 -25.71 -29.53
C PHE A 535 14.19 -26.53 -28.27
N LYS A 536 15.15 -26.08 -27.48
CA LYS A 536 15.41 -26.60 -26.13
C LYS A 536 15.16 -25.49 -25.13
N PHE A 537 13.90 -25.28 -24.70
CA PHE A 537 13.49 -24.33 -23.64
C PHE A 537 14.06 -22.89 -23.71
N ASP A 538 14.76 -22.52 -24.78
CA ASP A 538 15.48 -21.26 -24.92
C ASP A 538 14.64 -20.33 -25.81
N LYS A 539 14.24 -19.18 -25.26
CA LYS A 539 13.33 -18.21 -25.90
C LYS A 539 14.04 -17.30 -26.90
N LYS A 540 15.27 -17.64 -27.29
CA LYS A 540 16.07 -16.95 -28.30
C LYS A 540 16.68 -17.98 -29.23
N LEU A 541 16.63 -17.68 -30.52
CA LEU A 541 17.38 -18.44 -31.51
C LEU A 541 18.59 -17.62 -31.96
N SER A 542 19.77 -18.10 -31.59
CA SER A 542 21.03 -17.63 -32.17
C SER A 542 21.21 -18.28 -33.54
N VAL A 543 21.20 -17.48 -34.59
CA VAL A 543 21.54 -17.91 -35.95
C VAL A 543 22.89 -17.33 -36.33
N ASP A 544 23.82 -18.22 -36.68
CA ASP A 544 25.07 -17.86 -37.31
C ASP A 544 24.83 -17.42 -38.76
N VAL A 545 25.22 -16.18 -39.06
CA VAL A 545 25.12 -15.51 -40.39
C VAL A 545 26.50 -15.16 -40.96
N SER A 546 27.58 -15.64 -40.34
CA SER A 546 28.97 -15.44 -40.78
C SER A 546 29.33 -16.10 -42.12
N SER A 547 28.40 -16.85 -42.73
CA SER A 547 28.55 -17.35 -44.10
C SER A 547 27.81 -16.52 -45.16
N LEU A 548 27.01 -15.51 -44.77
CA LEU A 548 26.24 -14.67 -45.69
C LEU A 548 27.04 -13.42 -46.12
N GLU A 549 27.01 -13.07 -47.40
CA GLU A 549 27.65 -11.85 -47.92
C GLU A 549 26.90 -10.58 -47.48
N ASN A 550 27.53 -9.41 -47.63
CA ASN A 550 26.87 -8.13 -47.33
C ASN A 550 25.63 -7.93 -48.21
N GLY A 551 24.48 -7.68 -47.60
CA GLY A 551 23.21 -7.60 -48.33
C GLY A 551 21.97 -7.68 -47.45
N ILE A 552 20.80 -7.61 -48.07
CA ILE A 552 19.51 -7.77 -47.38
C ILE A 552 18.99 -9.18 -47.61
N TYR A 553 18.56 -9.85 -46.54
CA TYR A 553 18.00 -11.19 -46.58
C TYR A 553 16.62 -11.21 -45.94
N ILE A 554 15.76 -12.09 -46.43
CA ILE A 554 14.42 -12.32 -45.88
C ILE A 554 14.45 -13.64 -45.12
N PHE A 555 14.13 -13.59 -43.84
CA PHE A 555 14.04 -14.76 -42.97
C PHE A 555 12.57 -15.12 -42.86
N LYS A 556 12.23 -16.38 -43.19
CA LYS A 556 10.89 -16.94 -43.00
C LYS A 556 10.94 -18.10 -42.04
N ILE A 557 10.04 -18.08 -41.06
CA ILE A 557 9.89 -19.16 -40.09
C ILE A 557 8.57 -19.87 -40.38
N LYS A 558 8.64 -21.18 -40.57
CA LYS A 558 7.49 -22.06 -40.79
C LYS A 558 7.33 -23.00 -39.60
N LEU A 559 6.12 -23.08 -39.06
CA LEU A 559 5.80 -24.00 -37.96
C LEU A 559 5.53 -25.41 -38.47
N ASP A 560 4.88 -25.50 -39.64
CA ASP A 560 4.67 -26.73 -40.40
C ASP A 560 5.13 -26.54 -41.85
N ALA A 561 5.30 -27.62 -42.61
CA ALA A 561 5.77 -27.57 -44.01
C ALA A 561 4.98 -26.59 -44.93
N ASN A 562 3.73 -26.27 -44.57
CA ASN A 562 2.81 -25.47 -45.38
C ASN A 562 2.35 -24.14 -44.75
N GLN A 563 2.79 -23.77 -43.54
CA GLN A 563 2.33 -22.54 -42.88
C GLN A 563 3.49 -21.66 -42.41
N THR A 564 3.54 -20.42 -42.93
CA THR A 564 4.52 -19.41 -42.52
C THR A 564 3.98 -18.67 -41.29
N ALA A 565 4.70 -18.72 -40.18
CA ALA A 565 4.29 -18.04 -38.95
C ALA A 565 4.87 -16.64 -38.80
N SER A 566 6.03 -16.37 -39.43
CA SER A 566 6.61 -15.03 -39.42
C SER A 566 7.61 -14.81 -40.56
N SER A 567 7.76 -13.56 -40.98
CA SER A 567 8.73 -13.12 -41.98
C SER A 567 9.29 -11.75 -41.62
N PHE A 568 10.61 -11.58 -41.68
CA PHE A 568 11.28 -10.31 -41.40
C PHE A 568 12.54 -10.12 -42.24
N LYS A 569 13.01 -8.87 -42.36
CA LYS A 569 14.19 -8.49 -43.14
C LYS A 569 15.39 -8.26 -42.23
N VAL A 570 16.54 -8.77 -42.65
CA VAL A 570 17.83 -8.61 -41.95
C VAL A 570 18.84 -8.02 -42.93
N MET A 571 19.52 -6.97 -42.52
CA MET A 571 20.69 -6.45 -43.22
C MET A 571 21.94 -7.13 -42.67
N ILE A 572 22.75 -7.74 -43.54
CA ILE A 572 24.09 -8.25 -43.21
C ILE A 572 25.10 -7.17 -43.59
N GLN A 573 25.89 -6.74 -42.61
CA GLN A 573 26.93 -5.73 -42.77
C GLN A 573 28.18 -6.15 -41.99
N ARG A 574 29.24 -6.46 -42.74
CA ARG A 574 30.59 -6.73 -42.23
C ARG A 574 31.50 -5.53 -42.34
#